data_AF-A0A9Q5AWZ5-F1
#
_entry.id   AF-A0A9Q5AWZ5-F1
#
_cell.length_a   1.000
_cell.length_b   1.000
_cell.length_c   1.000
_cell.angle_alpha   90.00
_cell.angle_beta   90.00
_cell.angle_gamma   90.00
#
_symmetry.space_group_name_H-M   'P 1'
#
loop_
_entity.id
_entity.type
_entity.pdbx_description
1 polymer ?
#
loop_
_entity_poly.entity_id
_entity_poly.type
_entity_poly.pdbx_seq_one_letter_code
_entity_poly.pdbx_strand_id
1 'polypeptide(L)'
;MNALVLVTSLAPAGSVLADGAVNDPLYIAGDYKCTGFDSHDGAFKGDLSFKVDEKSSHFSQNFGAYTFKLEVDLGSDKAIYTGYAAAQGQQLAMYFANDSLEAATDRGVGLATITRDQDSKGQYTTTLHKSYYLPDYNGGGRGTEVCIKTPQA
;
A
#
# COMPACT_ATOMS: atom_id res chain seq x y z
N MET A 1 51.82 -48.21 8.36
CA MET A 1 50.52 -48.17 7.64
C MET A 1 49.51 -47.51 8.57
N ASN A 2 49.30 -46.20 8.46
CA ASN A 2 48.28 -45.50 9.23
C ASN A 2 47.13 -45.13 8.29
N ALA A 3 45.95 -45.67 8.58
CA ALA A 3 44.72 -45.37 7.87
C ALA A 3 44.20 -43.99 8.31
N LEU A 4 44.05 -43.08 7.34
CA LEU A 4 43.40 -41.79 7.55
C LEU A 4 41.91 -41.95 7.25
N VAL A 5 41.07 -41.87 8.29
CA VAL A 5 39.61 -41.89 8.15
C VAL A 5 39.13 -40.47 7.85
N LEU A 6 38.60 -40.26 6.64
CA LEU A 6 38.00 -39.00 6.22
C LEU A 6 36.52 -38.98 6.65
N VAL A 7 36.20 -38.15 7.65
CA VAL A 7 34.82 -37.94 8.08
C VAL A 7 34.22 -36.82 7.23
N THR A 8 33.35 -37.16 6.29
CA THR A 8 32.55 -36.18 5.54
C THR A 8 31.33 -35.79 6.34
N SER A 9 31.36 -34.59 6.95
CA SER A 9 30.19 -33.98 7.55
C SER A 9 29.25 -33.46 6.46
N LEU A 10 28.09 -34.12 6.27
CA LEU A 10 26.98 -33.54 5.53
C LEU A 10 26.30 -32.50 6.44
N ALA A 11 26.48 -31.21 6.13
CA ALA A 11 25.66 -30.17 6.70
C ALA A 11 24.26 -30.23 6.06
N PRO A 12 23.16 -30.17 6.82
CA PRO A 12 21.83 -30.05 6.25
C PRO A 12 21.72 -28.69 5.55
N ALA A 13 21.38 -28.70 4.27
CA ALA A 13 20.95 -27.51 3.55
C ALA A 13 19.69 -26.98 4.24
N GLY A 14 19.82 -25.88 4.97
CA GLY A 14 18.68 -25.19 5.54
C GLY A 14 17.75 -24.75 4.41
N SER A 15 16.51 -25.23 4.45
CA SER A 15 15.44 -24.76 3.59
C SER A 15 15.21 -23.28 3.90
N VAL A 16 15.70 -22.39 3.02
CA VAL A 16 15.26 -21.00 3.01
C VAL A 16 13.79 -21.06 2.60
N LEU A 17 12.90 -20.83 3.57
CA LEU A 17 11.52 -20.52 3.27
C LEU A 17 11.57 -19.22 2.47
N ALA A 18 11.45 -19.34 1.15
CA ALA A 18 11.19 -18.20 0.29
C ALA A 18 9.78 -17.74 0.63
N ASP A 19 9.66 -16.92 1.67
CA ASP A 19 8.58 -15.97 1.75
C ASP A 19 8.68 -15.17 0.45
N GLY A 20 7.69 -15.33 -0.43
CA GLY A 20 7.69 -14.69 -1.75
C GLY A 20 7.62 -13.19 -1.53
N ALA A 21 8.79 -12.56 -1.31
CA ALA A 21 8.89 -11.14 -1.04
C ALA A 21 8.22 -10.41 -2.19
N VAL A 22 7.16 -9.65 -1.88
CA VAL A 22 6.44 -8.85 -2.86
C VAL A 22 7.46 -8.02 -3.63
N ASN A 23 7.51 -8.18 -4.95
CA ASN A 23 8.45 -7.46 -5.80
C ASN A 23 8.00 -5.99 -5.93
N ASP A 24 8.34 -5.20 -4.92
CA ASP A 24 7.95 -3.80 -4.79
C ASP A 24 9.15 -2.93 -4.35
N PRO A 25 10.05 -2.59 -5.28
CA PRO A 25 11.22 -1.77 -4.97
C PRO A 25 10.87 -0.32 -4.60
N LEU A 26 9.61 0.10 -4.79
CA LEU A 26 9.11 1.41 -4.34
C LEU A 26 8.55 1.38 -2.91
N TYR A 27 8.43 0.19 -2.30
CA TYR A 27 7.97 -0.03 -0.93
C TYR A 27 6.51 0.41 -0.63
N ILE A 28 5.67 0.56 -1.65
CA ILE A 28 4.27 0.97 -1.60
C ILE A 28 3.30 -0.17 -1.22
N ALA A 29 3.47 -1.37 -1.74
CA ALA A 29 2.54 -2.49 -1.54
C ALA A 29 2.53 -2.98 -0.08
N GLY A 30 1.36 -3.36 0.43
CA GLY A 30 1.17 -3.77 1.82
C GLY A 30 -0.03 -3.08 2.46
N ASP A 31 -0.18 -3.28 3.77
CA ASP A 31 -1.31 -2.77 4.55
C ASP A 31 -0.93 -1.52 5.33
N TYR A 32 -1.90 -0.62 5.49
CA TYR A 32 -1.74 0.69 6.11
C TYR A 32 -2.91 1.01 7.04
N LYS A 33 -2.62 1.75 8.10
CA LYS A 33 -3.64 2.43 8.92
C LYS A 33 -3.70 3.89 8.53
N CYS A 34 -4.90 4.35 8.19
CA CYS A 34 -5.14 5.69 7.66
C CYS A 34 -5.96 6.53 8.64
N THR A 35 -5.62 7.81 8.70
CA THR A 35 -6.52 8.87 9.16
C THR A 35 -6.72 9.86 8.03
N GLY A 36 -7.93 10.43 7.95
CA GLY A 36 -8.25 11.37 6.89
C GLY A 36 -9.32 12.36 7.28
N PHE A 37 -9.56 13.30 6.36
CA PHE A 37 -10.62 14.29 6.45
C PHE A 37 -11.24 14.47 5.07
N ASP A 38 -12.55 14.30 4.99
CA ASP A 38 -13.37 14.63 3.83
C ASP A 38 -14.13 15.94 4.07
N SER A 39 -14.28 16.76 3.01
CA SER A 39 -15.00 18.03 3.10
C SER A 39 -16.50 17.91 3.42
N HIS A 40 -17.11 16.77 3.13
CA HIS A 40 -18.53 16.51 3.41
C HIS A 40 -18.71 15.64 4.65
N ASP A 41 -17.88 14.61 4.81
CA ASP A 41 -18.06 13.59 5.86
C ASP A 41 -17.19 13.82 7.10
N GLY A 42 -16.26 14.78 7.04
CA GLY A 42 -15.39 15.14 8.15
C GLY A 42 -14.26 14.13 8.38
N ALA A 43 -13.81 14.00 9.63
CA ALA A 43 -12.67 13.15 9.97
C ALA A 43 -13.04 11.67 9.96
N PHE A 44 -12.17 10.83 9.40
CA PHE A 44 -12.38 9.39 9.31
C PHE A 44 -11.11 8.58 9.60
N LYS A 45 -11.29 7.28 9.81
CA LYS A 45 -10.23 6.27 9.89
C LYS A 45 -10.47 5.20 8.84
N GLY A 46 -9.40 4.60 8.35
CA GLY A 46 -9.53 3.49 7.42
C GLY A 46 -8.34 2.56 7.38
N ASP A 47 -8.57 1.41 6.77
CA ASP A 47 -7.59 0.36 6.52
C ASP A 47 -7.36 0.26 5.01
N LEU A 48 -6.13 0.51 4.57
CA LEU A 48 -5.76 0.56 3.16
C LEU A 48 -4.79 -0.58 2.84
N SER A 49 -5.12 -1.37 1.82
CA SER A 49 -4.29 -2.47 1.32
C SER A 49 -3.90 -2.22 -0.12
N PHE A 50 -2.58 -2.18 -0.40
CA PHE A 50 -2.02 -2.10 -1.75
C PHE A 50 -1.46 -3.44 -2.22
N LYS A 51 -1.65 -3.73 -3.50
CA LYS A 51 -1.04 -4.86 -4.20
C LYS A 51 -0.37 -4.38 -5.48
N VAL A 52 0.84 -4.88 -5.75
CA VAL A 52 1.52 -4.64 -7.02
C VAL A 52 0.76 -5.34 -8.14
N ASP A 53 0.53 -4.63 -9.24
CA ASP A 53 0.28 -5.25 -10.54
C ASP A 53 1.61 -5.43 -11.26
N GLU A 54 2.24 -6.59 -11.09
CA GLU A 54 3.58 -6.87 -11.63
C GLU A 54 3.61 -6.81 -13.16
N LYS A 55 2.51 -7.18 -13.82
CA LYS A 55 2.44 -7.23 -15.28
C LYS A 55 2.43 -5.85 -15.90
N SER A 56 1.83 -4.89 -15.20
CA SER A 56 1.72 -3.49 -15.65
C SER A 56 2.86 -2.62 -15.13
N SER A 57 3.66 -3.12 -14.19
CA SER A 57 4.79 -2.38 -13.60
C SER A 57 6.03 -2.41 -14.49
N HIS A 58 6.81 -1.34 -14.43
CA HIS A 58 8.10 -1.23 -15.13
C HIS A 58 9.16 -0.65 -14.17
N PHE A 59 9.47 -1.40 -13.12
CA PHE A 59 10.31 -0.91 -12.02
C PHE A 59 11.73 -0.51 -12.44
N SER A 60 12.28 -1.08 -13.50
CA SER A 60 13.56 -0.62 -14.08
C SER A 60 13.50 0.80 -14.65
N GLN A 61 12.31 1.34 -14.90
CA GLN A 61 12.05 2.74 -15.26
C GLN A 61 11.43 3.54 -14.10
N ASN A 62 11.50 3.00 -12.86
CA ASN A 62 10.94 3.61 -11.66
C ASN A 62 9.40 3.79 -11.71
N PHE A 63 8.73 2.96 -12.51
CA PHE A 63 7.28 2.97 -12.68
C PHE A 63 6.64 1.73 -12.00
N GLY A 64 5.68 1.96 -11.12
CA GLY A 64 4.92 0.90 -10.45
C GLY A 64 3.42 1.04 -10.70
N ALA A 65 2.74 -0.06 -10.97
CA ALA A 65 1.29 -0.12 -11.09
C ALA A 65 0.72 -0.89 -9.90
N TYR A 66 -0.36 -0.39 -9.31
CA TYR A 66 -0.95 -0.98 -8.11
C TYR A 66 -2.48 -1.02 -8.19
N THR A 67 -3.05 -2.00 -7.52
CA THR A 67 -4.47 -2.00 -7.13
C THR A 67 -4.56 -1.82 -5.62
N PHE A 68 -5.66 -1.26 -5.13
CA PHE A 68 -5.86 -1.11 -3.71
C PHE A 68 -7.32 -1.21 -3.29
N LYS A 69 -7.52 -1.47 -2.00
CA LYS A 69 -8.80 -1.41 -1.31
C LYS A 69 -8.64 -0.56 -0.05
N LEU A 70 -9.52 0.41 0.16
CA LEU A 70 -9.66 1.18 1.38
C LEU A 70 -10.99 0.79 2.05
N GLU A 71 -10.94 0.41 3.32
CA GLU A 71 -12.11 0.23 4.16
C GLU A 71 -12.19 1.39 5.15
N VAL A 72 -13.20 2.24 5.02
CA VAL A 72 -13.46 3.36 5.95
C VAL A 72 -14.46 2.92 7.01
N ASP A 73 -14.11 3.14 8.28
CA ASP A 73 -14.97 2.85 9.43
C ASP A 73 -16.03 3.94 9.58
N LEU A 74 -17.30 3.56 9.47
CA LEU A 74 -18.48 4.43 9.66
C LEU A 74 -19.24 4.10 10.95
N GLY A 75 -18.59 3.43 11.92
CA GLY A 75 -19.19 3.02 13.18
C GLY A 75 -19.79 1.61 13.12
N SER A 76 -21.07 1.48 12.76
CA SER A 76 -21.72 0.16 12.61
C SER A 76 -21.45 -0.50 11.26
N ASP A 77 -21.03 0.29 10.27
CA ASP A 77 -20.87 -0.13 8.88
C ASP A 77 -19.50 0.28 8.34
N LYS A 78 -19.18 -0.21 7.14
CA LYS A 78 -17.96 0.13 6.41
C LYS A 78 -18.29 0.63 5.02
N ALA A 79 -17.64 1.71 4.60
CA ALA A 79 -17.55 2.05 3.18
C ALA A 79 -16.30 1.40 2.59
N ILE A 80 -16.46 0.75 1.44
CA ILE A 80 -15.36 0.08 0.73
C ILE A 80 -15.10 0.86 -0.54
N TYR A 81 -13.84 1.21 -0.76
CA TYR A 81 -13.38 1.86 -1.98
C TYR A 81 -12.32 1.01 -2.63
N THR A 82 -12.55 0.61 -3.88
CA THR A 82 -11.55 -0.06 -4.70
C THR A 82 -10.96 0.92 -5.72
N GLY A 83 -9.69 0.73 -6.04
CA GLY A 83 -8.99 1.63 -6.94
C GLY A 83 -7.71 1.07 -7.53
N TYR A 84 -7.05 1.91 -8.32
CA TYR A 84 -5.77 1.65 -8.94
C TYR A 84 -4.88 2.89 -8.89
N ALA A 85 -3.57 2.67 -8.90
CA ALA A 85 -2.58 3.72 -8.82
C ALA A 85 -1.43 3.48 -9.80
N ALA A 86 -0.92 4.57 -10.36
CA ALA A 86 0.31 4.61 -11.13
C ALA A 86 1.35 5.43 -10.35
N ALA A 87 2.48 4.83 -10.04
CA ALA A 87 3.58 5.44 -9.32
C ALA A 87 4.74 5.77 -10.26
N GLN A 88 5.33 6.95 -10.10
CA GLN A 88 6.64 7.30 -10.64
C GLN A 88 7.54 7.70 -9.48
N GLY A 89 8.42 6.80 -9.07
CA GLY A 89 9.19 6.94 -7.83
C GLY A 89 8.28 7.04 -6.61
N GLN A 90 8.34 8.17 -5.91
CA GLN A 90 7.59 8.40 -4.67
C GLN A 90 6.22 9.06 -4.89
N GLN A 91 5.88 9.44 -6.13
CA GLN A 91 4.61 10.09 -6.45
C GLN A 91 3.62 9.09 -7.05
N LEU A 92 2.37 9.13 -6.60
CA LEU A 92 1.29 8.31 -7.13
C LEU A 92 0.16 9.19 -7.66
N ALA A 93 -0.37 8.82 -8.82
CA ALA A 93 -1.71 9.19 -9.24
C ALA A 93 -2.65 8.02 -8.96
N MET A 94 -3.81 8.30 -8.37
CA MET A 94 -4.74 7.28 -7.88
C MET A 94 -6.14 7.56 -8.40
N TYR A 95 -6.86 6.52 -8.79
CA TYR A 95 -8.32 6.54 -8.96
C TYR A 95 -8.95 5.63 -7.91
N PHE A 96 -10.08 6.04 -7.35
CA PHE A 96 -10.87 5.25 -6.42
C PHE A 96 -12.36 5.51 -6.61
N ALA A 97 -13.17 4.52 -6.28
CA ALA A 97 -14.62 4.63 -6.24
C ALA A 97 -15.19 3.81 -5.09
N ASN A 98 -16.28 4.29 -4.49
CA ASN A 98 -17.07 3.54 -3.53
C ASN A 98 -17.72 2.35 -4.26
N ASP A 99 -17.59 1.16 -3.68
CA ASP A 99 -18.10 -0.08 -4.28
C ASP A 99 -19.62 -0.22 -4.11
N SER A 100 -20.26 0.61 -3.28
CA SER A 100 -21.71 0.65 -3.10
C SER A 100 -22.41 1.32 -4.30
N LEU A 101 -23.44 0.65 -4.83
CA LEU A 101 -24.29 1.22 -5.87
C LEU A 101 -25.10 2.44 -5.39
N GLU A 102 -25.32 2.58 -4.08
CA GLU A 102 -26.04 3.71 -3.48
C GLU A 102 -25.18 4.98 -3.42
N ALA A 103 -23.86 4.84 -3.54
CA ALA A 103 -22.88 5.93 -3.49
C ALA A 103 -22.08 6.04 -4.80
N ALA A 104 -22.69 5.77 -5.95
CA ALA A 104 -21.98 5.67 -7.24
C ALA A 104 -21.22 6.94 -7.70
N THR A 105 -21.53 8.10 -7.12
CA THR A 105 -20.86 9.39 -7.36
C THR A 105 -19.66 9.63 -6.43
N ASP A 106 -19.52 8.82 -5.40
CA ASP A 106 -18.45 8.87 -4.42
C ASP A 106 -17.19 8.20 -4.98
N ARG A 107 -16.52 8.93 -5.86
CA ARG A 107 -15.36 8.49 -6.62
C ARG A 107 -14.52 9.69 -7.03
N GLY A 108 -13.25 9.47 -7.26
CA GLY A 108 -12.40 10.55 -7.73
C GLY A 108 -10.95 10.15 -7.94
N VAL A 109 -10.12 11.19 -7.94
CA VAL A 109 -8.69 11.08 -8.18
C VAL A 109 -7.91 11.60 -7.00
N GLY A 110 -6.82 10.92 -6.69
CA GLY A 110 -5.87 11.29 -5.65
C GLY A 110 -4.48 11.52 -6.22
N LEU A 111 -3.75 12.45 -5.63
CA LEU A 111 -2.31 12.53 -5.74
C LEU A 111 -1.73 12.16 -4.38
N ALA A 112 -0.75 11.28 -4.37
CA ALA A 112 -0.06 10.89 -3.15
C ALA A 112 1.46 10.99 -3.26
N THR A 113 2.08 11.24 -2.11
CA THR A 113 3.53 11.18 -1.93
C THR A 113 3.84 10.12 -0.89
N ILE A 114 4.84 9.29 -1.19
CA ILE A 114 5.39 8.29 -0.28
C ILE A 114 6.62 8.89 0.39
N THR A 115 6.70 8.77 1.71
CA THR A 115 7.93 8.98 2.46
C THR A 115 8.40 7.68 3.09
N ARG A 116 9.69 7.59 3.31
CA ARG A 116 10.33 6.48 4.00
C ARG A 116 11.31 7.02 5.02
N ASP A 117 10.89 7.01 6.27
CA ASP A 117 11.64 7.58 7.38
C ASP A 117 12.27 6.47 8.20
N GLN A 118 13.57 6.59 8.50
CA GLN A 118 14.30 5.63 9.31
C GLN A 118 14.41 6.13 10.74
N ASP A 119 14.02 5.30 11.71
CA ASP A 119 14.20 5.62 13.12
C ASP A 119 15.66 5.42 13.60
N SER A 120 15.95 5.80 14.84
CA SER A 120 17.29 5.65 15.45
C SER A 120 17.74 4.19 15.62
N LYS A 121 16.84 3.22 15.45
CA LYS A 121 17.11 1.77 15.49
C LYS A 121 17.28 1.18 14.08
N GLY A 122 17.20 2.00 13.04
CA GLY A 122 17.36 1.59 11.65
C GLY A 122 16.08 1.05 11.00
N GLN A 123 14.91 1.12 11.67
CA GLN A 123 13.64 0.65 11.13
C GLN A 123 13.00 1.70 10.24
N TYR A 124 12.56 1.28 9.05
CA TYR A 124 11.87 2.16 8.11
C TYR A 124 10.35 2.16 8.35
N THR A 125 9.78 3.34 8.43
CA THR A 125 8.33 3.56 8.34
C THR A 125 8.01 4.11 6.96
N THR A 126 7.06 3.49 6.25
CA THR A 126 6.54 4.03 5.00
C THR A 126 5.23 4.77 5.27
N THR A 127 5.13 6.00 4.79
CA THR A 127 3.93 6.82 4.96
C THR A 127 3.44 7.32 3.61
N LEU A 128 2.14 7.21 3.38
CA LEU A 128 1.46 7.74 2.21
C LEU A 128 0.68 8.99 2.63
N HIS A 129 0.96 10.10 1.96
CA HIS A 129 0.26 11.37 2.12
C HIS A 129 -0.55 11.65 0.87
N LYS A 130 -1.87 11.59 0.94
CA LYS A 130 -2.77 11.75 -0.20
C LYS A 130 -3.60 13.02 -0.05
N SER A 131 -3.80 13.72 -1.15
CA SER A 131 -4.86 14.70 -1.34
C SER A 131 -5.72 14.24 -2.51
N TYR A 132 -7.04 14.41 -2.42
CA TYR A 132 -7.95 13.94 -3.46
C TYR A 132 -9.06 14.94 -3.79
N TYR A 133 -9.64 14.74 -4.97
CA TYR A 133 -10.74 15.49 -5.51
C TYR A 133 -11.84 14.55 -6.01
N LEU A 134 -13.07 14.83 -5.61
CA LEU A 134 -14.29 14.08 -5.93
C LEU A 134 -15.21 15.01 -6.74
N PRO A 135 -15.20 15.00 -8.08
CA PRO A 135 -15.96 15.98 -8.86
C PRO A 135 -17.48 15.83 -8.71
N ASP A 136 -17.96 14.60 -8.56
CA ASP A 136 -19.40 14.28 -8.61
C ASP A 136 -20.01 14.06 -7.21
N TYR A 137 -19.19 13.89 -6.17
CA TYR A 137 -19.67 13.60 -4.81
C TYR A 137 -20.26 14.85 -4.16
N ASN A 138 -21.56 14.84 -3.89
CA ASN A 138 -22.30 15.94 -3.28
C ASN A 138 -22.07 17.32 -3.94
N GLY A 139 -21.93 17.34 -5.27
CA GLY A 139 -21.68 18.56 -6.04
C GLY A 139 -20.22 19.04 -6.05
N GLY A 140 -19.30 18.17 -5.64
CA GLY A 140 -17.86 18.43 -5.60
C GLY A 140 -17.32 18.28 -4.17
N GLY A 141 -16.24 17.54 -4.00
CA GLY A 141 -15.62 17.26 -2.71
C GLY A 141 -14.11 17.15 -2.80
N ARG A 142 -13.46 17.23 -1.64
CA ARG A 142 -12.02 17.04 -1.51
C ARG A 142 -11.69 16.47 -0.14
N GLY A 143 -10.51 15.88 -0.03
CA GLY A 143 -10.00 15.48 1.25
C GLY A 143 -8.53 15.13 1.24
N THR A 144 -8.07 14.69 2.40
CA THR A 144 -6.68 14.33 2.65
C THR A 144 -6.59 13.09 3.50
N GLU A 145 -5.57 12.27 3.26
CA GLU A 145 -5.28 11.06 4.03
C GLU A 145 -3.79 10.99 4.39
N VAL A 146 -3.51 10.50 5.59
CA VAL A 146 -2.18 10.06 6.01
C VAL A 146 -2.29 8.60 6.42
N CYS A 147 -1.57 7.75 5.71
CA CYS A 147 -1.60 6.29 5.89
C CYS A 147 -0.21 5.79 6.27
N ILE A 148 -0.11 5.11 7.41
CA ILE A 148 1.15 4.56 7.92
C ILE A 148 1.15 3.05 7.67
N LYS A 149 2.18 2.55 6.98
CA LYS A 149 2.33 1.14 6.66
C LYS A 149 2.49 0.33 7.94
N THR A 150 1.67 -0.71 8.09
CA THR A 150 1.83 -1.65 9.21
C THR A 150 3.00 -2.59 8.93
N PRO A 151 3.84 -2.91 9.93
CA PRO A 151 4.84 -3.95 9.78
C PRO A 151 4.18 -5.26 9.34
N GLN A 152 4.71 -5.89 8.28
CA GLN A 152 4.32 -7.27 7.95
C GLN A 152 4.94 -8.19 9.01
N ALA A 153 4.10 -9.05 9.59
CA ALA A 153 4.50 -10.02 10.61
C ALA A 153 5.32 -11.16 10.01
#